data_AF-A0A6N7FZ72-F1
#
_entry.id   AF-A0A6N7FZ72-F1
#
_cell.length_a   1.000
_cell.length_b   1.000
_cell.length_c   1.000
_cell.angle_alpha   90.00
_cell.angle_beta   90.00
_cell.angle_gamma   90.00
#
_symmetry.space_group_name_H-M   'P 1'
#
loop_
_entity.id
_entity.type
_entity.pdbx_description
1 polymer ?
#
loop_
_entity_poly.entity_id
_entity_poly.type
_entity_poly.pdbx_seq_one_letter_code
_entity_poly.pdbx_strand_id
1 'polypeptide(L)'
;MLGGFGELGSVFEPRAYTDACVADVLLGAPATHATVIGDAALLLTCVGGGAAADRLCDRWLALTEQSATDLLRDDAAARGFAQLFAARGTLPTWALSLTPLDVEAEADTHRRWLDRADSPVDAGAFGTSTAGRVVEGLAQHAAAEPNPLRRLAARADDAAADSDQDRARELVAEWADRAGPRPPVAQLAGCGHLAPLLIEGALATPLGGVGGGWPDDCADALLVALRLRLQDQRTGAPDDSGMAGMAELVRRVLAARHAGAAEDEPAPEPEPPATAEAIAAAEHRIGHRLPEDYRAFLAMTNGLPADVVFPRLLPADELQPTEGGVVVISDRTADGLVTLVPPGSADGRWRVVEVDLGLGSTAHPSFTALLRAHLELLGGNDAAAEREGP
;
A
#
# COMPACT_ATOMS: atom_id res chain seq x y z
N MET A 1 28.63 -18.17 -26.88
CA MET A 1 27.70 -18.98 -26.07
C MET A 1 27.52 -18.28 -24.74
N LEU A 2 26.57 -17.34 -24.68
CA LEU A 2 26.18 -16.63 -23.47
C LEU A 2 24.82 -17.21 -23.08
N GLY A 3 24.80 -17.98 -21.99
CA GLY A 3 23.60 -18.63 -21.48
C GLY A 3 22.92 -17.75 -20.44
N GLY A 4 21.65 -17.41 -20.71
CA GLY A 4 20.58 -17.44 -19.72
C GLY A 4 20.54 -16.36 -18.64
N PHE A 5 20.10 -15.15 -19.00
CA PHE A 5 19.27 -14.36 -18.11
C PHE A 5 17.84 -14.90 -18.21
N GLY A 6 17.57 -15.96 -17.46
CA GLY A 6 16.22 -16.36 -17.12
C GLY A 6 15.90 -15.75 -15.75
N GLU A 7 15.52 -14.48 -15.71
CA GLU A 7 14.77 -13.97 -14.57
C GLU A 7 13.42 -14.66 -14.58
N LEU A 8 13.34 -15.80 -13.88
CA LEU A 8 12.06 -16.32 -13.41
C LEU A 8 11.49 -15.25 -12.50
N GLY A 9 10.50 -14.49 -12.99
CA GLY A 9 9.73 -13.58 -12.16
C GLY A 9 9.27 -14.34 -10.92
N SER A 10 9.43 -13.73 -9.75
CA SER A 10 9.13 -14.37 -8.48
C SER A 10 7.74 -15.02 -8.51
N VAL A 11 7.67 -16.32 -8.25
CA VAL A 11 6.42 -17.08 -8.12
C VAL A 11 5.59 -16.51 -6.97
N PHE A 12 4.28 -16.71 -7.00
CA PHE A 12 3.41 -16.36 -5.89
C PHE A 12 3.86 -17.07 -4.60
N GLU A 13 4.11 -16.29 -3.56
CA GLU A 13 4.46 -16.78 -2.23
C GLU A 13 3.44 -16.23 -1.22
N PRO A 14 2.64 -17.07 -0.54
CA PRO A 14 1.48 -16.62 0.22
C PRO A 14 1.81 -15.59 1.31
N ARG A 15 2.92 -15.81 2.02
CA ARG A 15 3.39 -14.90 3.07
C ARG A 15 3.90 -13.59 2.47
N ALA A 16 4.70 -13.65 1.41
CA ALA A 16 5.22 -12.46 0.75
C ALA A 16 4.10 -11.59 0.16
N TYR A 17 3.05 -12.22 -0.37
CA TYR A 17 1.84 -11.53 -0.81
C TYR A 17 1.16 -10.80 0.36
N THR A 18 0.89 -11.50 1.47
CA THR A 18 0.26 -10.90 2.66
C THR A 18 1.09 -9.73 3.18
N ASP A 19 2.40 -9.90 3.33
CA ASP A 19 3.31 -8.86 3.81
C ASP A 19 3.32 -7.63 2.89
N ALA A 20 3.31 -7.84 1.56
CA ALA A 20 3.24 -6.76 0.59
C ALA A 20 1.90 -6.01 0.63
N CYS A 21 0.78 -6.72 0.79
CA CYS A 21 -0.53 -6.09 0.92
C CYS A 21 -0.67 -5.33 2.26
N VAL A 22 -0.12 -5.86 3.35
CA VAL A 22 -0.05 -5.17 4.64
C VAL A 22 0.76 -3.88 4.51
N ALA A 23 1.92 -3.93 3.85
CA ALA A 23 2.73 -2.74 3.58
C ALA A 23 1.95 -1.68 2.78
N ASP A 24 1.23 -2.08 1.74
CA ASP A 24 0.42 -1.14 0.95
C ASP A 24 -0.75 -0.53 1.75
N VAL A 25 -1.38 -1.30 2.64
CA VAL A 25 -2.46 -0.78 3.51
C VAL A 25 -1.92 0.18 4.56
N LEU A 26 -0.71 -0.05 5.08
CA LEU A 26 -0.09 0.83 6.06
C LEU A 26 0.47 2.11 5.42
N LEU A 27 1.11 1.98 4.26
CA LEU A 27 1.92 3.05 3.66
C LEU A 27 1.23 3.76 2.49
N GLY A 28 0.29 3.09 1.84
CA GLY A 28 -0.38 3.56 0.63
C GLY A 28 -1.24 4.81 0.80
N ALA A 29 -1.73 5.32 -0.33
CA ALA A 29 -2.76 6.35 -0.35
C ALA A 29 -4.13 5.71 -0.03
N PRO A 30 -5.12 6.48 0.46
CA PRO A 30 -6.45 5.94 0.75
C PRO A 30 -7.09 5.15 -0.42
N ALA A 31 -6.92 5.61 -1.66
CA ALA A 31 -7.40 4.92 -2.86
C ALA A 31 -6.69 3.57 -3.12
N THR A 32 -5.43 3.45 -2.69
CA THR A 32 -4.66 2.20 -2.75
C THR A 32 -5.23 1.16 -1.79
N HIS A 33 -5.76 1.57 -0.63
CA HIS A 33 -6.31 0.63 0.35
C HIS A 33 -7.51 -0.12 -0.21
N ALA A 34 -8.49 0.60 -0.76
CA ALA A 34 -9.69 -0.02 -1.32
C ALA A 34 -9.34 -1.00 -2.44
N THR A 35 -8.38 -0.61 -3.29
CA THR A 35 -7.83 -1.46 -4.36
C THR A 35 -7.22 -2.75 -3.82
N VAL A 36 -6.30 -2.64 -2.84
CA VAL A 36 -5.62 -3.80 -2.25
C VAL A 36 -6.60 -4.73 -1.54
N ILE A 37 -7.55 -4.16 -0.79
CA ILE A 37 -8.59 -4.93 -0.10
C ILE A 37 -9.50 -5.65 -1.10
N GLY A 38 -9.91 -4.97 -2.17
CA GLY A 38 -10.72 -5.56 -3.24
C GLY A 38 -10.02 -6.68 -3.98
N ASP A 39 -8.77 -6.45 -4.42
CA ASP A 39 -7.96 -7.47 -5.11
C ASP A 39 -7.69 -8.68 -4.19
N ALA A 40 -7.38 -8.44 -2.91
CA ALA A 40 -7.20 -9.51 -1.93
C ALA A 40 -8.50 -10.29 -1.71
N ALA A 41 -9.64 -9.63 -1.50
CA ALA A 41 -10.93 -10.30 -1.33
C ALA A 41 -11.29 -11.16 -2.56
N LEU A 42 -10.98 -10.69 -3.76
CA LEU A 42 -11.19 -11.45 -4.99
C LEU A 42 -10.31 -12.72 -5.01
N LEU A 43 -9.02 -12.59 -4.71
CA LEU A 43 -8.08 -13.72 -4.61
C LEU A 43 -8.52 -14.72 -3.54
N LEU A 44 -8.84 -14.24 -2.33
CA LEU A 44 -9.30 -15.05 -1.21
C LEU A 44 -10.55 -15.86 -1.61
N THR A 45 -11.48 -15.25 -2.34
CA THR A 45 -12.65 -15.97 -2.85
C THR A 45 -12.26 -17.09 -3.82
N CYS A 46 -11.35 -16.83 -4.76
CA CYS A 46 -10.92 -17.81 -5.77
C CYS A 46 -10.04 -18.96 -5.23
N VAL A 47 -9.55 -18.86 -3.99
CA VAL A 47 -8.86 -19.95 -3.28
C VAL A 47 -9.78 -20.67 -2.27
N GLY A 48 -11.09 -20.42 -2.32
CA GLY A 48 -12.09 -21.06 -1.45
C GLY A 48 -12.31 -20.37 -0.10
N GLY A 49 -11.68 -19.22 0.13
CA GLY A 49 -11.78 -18.41 1.34
C GLY A 49 -12.91 -17.37 1.32
N GLY A 50 -14.05 -17.67 0.70
CA GLY A 50 -15.14 -16.69 0.50
C GLY A 50 -15.65 -16.03 1.79
N ALA A 51 -15.71 -16.77 2.91
CA ALA A 51 -16.09 -16.21 4.21
C ALA A 51 -15.05 -15.23 4.78
N ALA A 52 -13.76 -15.47 4.54
CA ALA A 52 -12.68 -14.56 4.93
C ALA A 52 -12.72 -13.28 4.08
N ALA A 53 -12.96 -13.42 2.76
CA ALA A 53 -13.15 -12.31 1.84
C ALA A 53 -14.35 -11.42 2.25
N ASP A 54 -15.50 -12.01 2.54
CA ASP A 54 -16.69 -11.27 2.97
C ASP A 54 -16.45 -10.52 4.29
N ARG A 55 -15.83 -11.17 5.27
CA ARG A 55 -15.42 -10.54 6.53
C ARG A 55 -14.50 -9.35 6.30
N LEU A 56 -13.51 -9.49 5.42
CA LEU A 56 -12.56 -8.44 5.09
C LEU A 56 -13.28 -7.22 4.52
N CYS A 57 -14.15 -7.41 3.53
CA CYS A 57 -14.94 -6.34 2.91
C CYS A 57 -15.93 -5.68 3.88
N ASP A 58 -16.72 -6.47 4.62
CA ASP A 58 -17.68 -5.95 5.62
C ASP A 58 -16.98 -5.09 6.67
N ARG A 59 -15.82 -5.54 7.15
CA ARG A 59 -15.04 -4.81 8.16
C ARG A 59 -14.36 -3.57 7.58
N TRP A 60 -13.88 -3.62 6.35
CA TRP A 60 -13.33 -2.46 5.68
C TRP A 60 -14.39 -1.35 5.53
N LEU A 61 -15.60 -1.70 5.07
CA LEU A 61 -16.70 -0.74 4.96
C LEU A 61 -17.07 -0.15 6.32
N ALA A 62 -17.19 -1.00 7.35
CA ALA A 62 -17.54 -0.54 8.69
C ALA A 62 -16.46 0.35 9.33
N LEU A 63 -15.19 0.17 8.98
CA LEU A 63 -14.07 0.93 9.54
C LEU A 63 -13.81 2.26 8.79
N THR A 64 -14.05 2.28 7.48
CA THR A 64 -13.72 3.41 6.62
C THR A 64 -14.93 4.26 6.24
N GLU A 65 -16.15 3.74 6.39
CA GLU A 65 -17.42 4.37 5.96
C GLU A 65 -17.45 4.71 4.45
N GLN A 66 -16.55 4.10 3.67
CA GLN A 66 -16.48 4.27 2.21
C GLN A 66 -17.52 3.40 1.48
N SER A 67 -17.64 3.60 0.16
CA SER A 67 -18.60 2.88 -0.66
C SER A 67 -18.06 1.49 -1.03
N ALA A 68 -18.95 0.49 -1.15
CA ALA A 68 -18.57 -0.81 -1.68
C ALA A 68 -18.05 -0.75 -3.12
N THR A 69 -18.42 0.29 -3.88
CA THR A 69 -17.88 0.53 -5.23
C THR A 69 -16.38 0.81 -5.22
N ASP A 70 -15.83 1.32 -4.12
CA ASP A 70 -14.41 1.67 -4.03
C ASP A 70 -13.52 0.41 -3.94
N LEU A 71 -14.10 -0.72 -3.53
CA LEU A 71 -13.45 -2.04 -3.58
C LEU A 71 -13.31 -2.58 -5.01
N LEU A 72 -14.01 -2.00 -5.98
CA LEU A 72 -13.99 -2.42 -7.37
C LEU A 72 -12.92 -1.63 -8.13
N ARG A 73 -11.70 -2.17 -8.16
CA ARG A 73 -10.53 -1.54 -8.81
C ARG A 73 -10.84 -1.06 -10.24
N ASP A 74 -11.51 -1.92 -11.01
CA ASP A 74 -11.90 -1.67 -12.39
C ASP A 74 -13.13 -2.51 -12.76
N ASP A 75 -13.63 -2.34 -13.99
CA ASP A 75 -14.76 -3.12 -14.51
C ASP A 75 -14.49 -4.63 -14.48
N ALA A 76 -13.24 -5.09 -14.61
CA ALA A 76 -12.94 -6.51 -14.58
C ALA A 76 -13.10 -7.08 -13.17
N ALA A 77 -12.70 -6.34 -12.13
CA ALA A 77 -12.97 -6.71 -10.74
C ALA A 77 -14.48 -6.74 -10.45
N ALA A 78 -15.24 -5.75 -10.94
CA ALA A 78 -16.70 -5.70 -10.80
C ALA A 78 -17.38 -6.93 -11.41
N ARG A 79 -17.00 -7.29 -12.65
CA ARG A 79 -17.46 -8.52 -13.32
C ARG A 79 -17.08 -9.76 -12.53
N GLY A 80 -15.84 -9.83 -12.05
CA GLY A 80 -15.35 -10.95 -11.26
C GLY A 80 -16.19 -11.23 -10.01
N PHE A 81 -16.48 -10.20 -9.21
CA PHE A 81 -17.36 -10.36 -8.07
C PHE A 81 -18.78 -10.79 -8.48
N ALA A 82 -19.35 -10.21 -9.55
CA ALA A 82 -20.68 -10.58 -10.02
C ALA A 82 -20.77 -12.06 -10.42
N GLN A 83 -19.79 -12.59 -11.16
CA GLN A 83 -19.75 -14.01 -11.53
C GLN A 83 -19.60 -14.91 -10.30
N LEU A 84 -18.72 -14.56 -9.37
CA LEU A 84 -18.53 -15.33 -8.14
C LEU A 84 -19.78 -15.33 -7.25
N PHE A 85 -20.49 -14.21 -7.13
CA PHE A 85 -21.76 -14.18 -6.39
C PHE A 85 -22.84 -15.02 -7.05
N ALA A 86 -22.94 -14.97 -8.37
CA ALA A 86 -23.87 -15.78 -9.14
C ALA A 86 -23.61 -17.28 -8.95
N ALA A 87 -22.35 -17.70 -9.08
CA ALA A 87 -21.94 -19.09 -8.89
C ALA A 87 -22.10 -19.57 -7.43
N ARG A 88 -21.90 -18.68 -6.44
CA ARG A 88 -22.14 -18.98 -5.03
C ARG A 88 -23.62 -19.09 -4.68
N GLY A 89 -24.50 -18.46 -5.47
CA GLY A 89 -25.94 -18.36 -5.21
C GLY A 89 -26.30 -17.49 -4.00
N THR A 90 -25.33 -16.77 -3.43
CA THR A 90 -25.55 -15.87 -2.28
C THR A 90 -24.80 -14.55 -2.46
N LEU A 91 -25.52 -13.45 -2.25
CA LEU A 91 -24.97 -12.11 -2.27
C LEU A 91 -24.57 -11.71 -0.84
N PRO A 92 -23.30 -11.32 -0.59
CA PRO A 92 -22.86 -10.94 0.73
C PRO A 92 -23.38 -9.55 1.11
N THR A 93 -23.45 -9.26 2.42
CA THR A 93 -24.03 -8.02 2.95
C THR A 93 -23.37 -6.77 2.39
N TRP A 94 -22.04 -6.71 2.37
CA TRP A 94 -21.29 -5.58 1.80
C TRP A 94 -21.68 -5.25 0.34
N ALA A 95 -22.02 -6.27 -0.46
CA ALA A 95 -22.32 -6.11 -1.88
C ALA A 95 -23.78 -5.68 -2.15
N LEU A 96 -24.66 -5.64 -1.14
CA LEU A 96 -26.06 -5.22 -1.31
C LEU A 96 -26.21 -3.78 -1.83
N SER A 97 -25.18 -2.95 -1.63
CA SER A 97 -25.14 -1.56 -2.09
C SER A 97 -24.61 -1.39 -3.52
N LEU A 98 -24.05 -2.46 -4.12
CA LEU A 98 -23.56 -2.41 -5.49
C LEU A 98 -24.71 -2.39 -6.49
N THR A 99 -24.49 -1.74 -7.62
CA THR A 99 -25.43 -1.80 -8.75
C THR A 99 -25.43 -3.24 -9.30
N PRO A 100 -26.58 -3.92 -9.36
CA PRO A 100 -26.64 -5.27 -9.92
C PRO A 100 -26.21 -5.26 -11.39
N LEU A 101 -25.33 -6.20 -11.75
CA LEU A 101 -24.90 -6.42 -13.13
C LEU A 101 -25.69 -7.57 -13.76
N ASP A 102 -25.91 -7.48 -15.06
CA ASP A 102 -26.42 -8.59 -15.85
C ASP A 102 -25.28 -9.60 -16.06
N VAL A 103 -25.33 -10.69 -15.30
CA VAL A 103 -24.23 -11.68 -15.21
C VAL A 103 -23.92 -12.31 -16.57
N GLU A 104 -24.93 -12.59 -17.40
CA GLU A 104 -24.72 -13.19 -18.72
C GLU A 104 -24.11 -12.16 -19.69
N ALA A 105 -24.67 -10.96 -19.75
CA ALA A 105 -24.14 -9.90 -20.62
C ALA A 105 -22.72 -9.47 -20.23
N GLU A 106 -22.41 -9.49 -18.93
CA GLU A 106 -21.08 -9.18 -18.43
C GLU A 106 -20.07 -10.32 -18.67
N ALA A 107 -20.50 -11.59 -18.67
CA ALA A 107 -19.64 -12.71 -19.09
C ALA A 107 -19.21 -12.56 -20.56
N ASP A 108 -20.15 -12.23 -21.45
CA ASP A 108 -19.86 -11.95 -22.87
C ASP A 108 -18.94 -10.74 -23.05
N THR A 109 -19.12 -9.72 -22.21
CA THR A 109 -18.26 -8.52 -22.22
C THR A 109 -16.86 -8.83 -21.71
N HIS A 110 -16.74 -9.65 -20.67
CA HIS A 110 -15.46 -10.14 -20.16
C HIS A 110 -14.74 -10.99 -21.19
N ARG A 111 -15.44 -11.89 -21.90
CA ARG A 111 -14.85 -12.71 -22.95
C ARG A 111 -14.22 -11.85 -24.05
N ARG A 112 -14.95 -10.85 -24.54
CA ARG A 112 -14.43 -9.89 -25.53
C ARG A 112 -13.25 -9.07 -25.01
N TRP A 113 -13.18 -8.83 -23.70
CA TRP A 113 -12.04 -8.17 -23.07
C TRP A 113 -10.80 -9.09 -22.99
N LEU A 114 -10.98 -10.39 -22.71
CA LEU A 114 -9.89 -11.36 -22.71
C LEU A 114 -9.21 -11.50 -24.08
N ASP A 115 -10.02 -11.48 -25.14
CA ASP A 115 -9.54 -11.61 -26.53
C ASP A 115 -8.89 -10.33 -27.08
N ARG A 116 -8.98 -9.21 -26.35
CA ARG A 116 -8.43 -7.93 -26.78
C ARG A 116 -6.89 -7.93 -26.71
N ALA A 117 -6.27 -7.51 -27.80
CA ALA A 117 -4.83 -7.21 -27.84
C ALA A 117 -4.47 -6.12 -26.82
N ASP A 118 -3.33 -6.28 -26.13
CA ASP A 118 -2.82 -5.21 -25.28
C ASP A 118 -2.39 -4.04 -26.16
N SER A 119 -2.98 -2.86 -25.96
CA SER A 119 -2.52 -1.65 -26.65
C SER A 119 -1.16 -1.27 -26.05
N PRO A 120 -0.09 -1.12 -26.84
CA PRO A 120 1.20 -0.62 -26.35
C PRO A 120 1.16 0.88 -26.00
N VAL A 121 0.00 1.52 -26.11
CA VAL A 121 -0.23 2.94 -25.91
C VAL A 121 -1.37 3.12 -24.91
N ASP A 122 -1.10 3.85 -23.83
CA ASP A 122 -2.11 4.25 -22.85
C ASP A 122 -3.19 5.12 -23.49
N ALA A 123 -4.43 4.91 -23.08
CA ALA A 123 -5.55 5.71 -23.56
C ALA A 123 -5.31 7.20 -23.30
N GLY A 124 -5.28 8.01 -24.36
CA GLY A 124 -5.03 9.45 -24.27
C GLY A 124 -3.56 9.88 -24.23
N ALA A 125 -2.59 8.96 -24.41
CA ALA A 125 -1.17 9.29 -24.50
C ALA A 125 -0.81 10.32 -25.59
N PHE A 126 -1.67 10.46 -26.61
CA PHE A 126 -1.50 11.41 -27.71
C PHE A 126 -2.49 12.59 -27.70
N GLY A 127 -3.22 12.78 -26.60
CA GLY A 127 -4.22 13.84 -26.44
C GLY A 127 -5.42 13.72 -27.39
N THR A 128 -6.28 14.74 -27.45
CA THR A 128 -7.54 14.72 -28.23
C THR A 128 -7.39 15.08 -29.71
N SER A 129 -6.15 15.28 -30.18
CA SER A 129 -5.88 15.71 -31.54
C SER A 129 -6.32 14.65 -32.56
N THR A 130 -6.77 15.07 -33.74
CA THR A 130 -7.16 14.15 -34.81
C THR A 130 -6.00 13.24 -35.24
N ALA A 131 -4.76 13.76 -35.22
CA ALA A 131 -3.56 12.96 -35.47
C ALA A 131 -3.31 11.95 -34.35
N GLY A 132 -3.48 12.34 -33.08
CA GLY A 132 -3.37 11.45 -31.92
C GLY A 132 -4.35 10.29 -31.98
N ARG A 133 -5.63 10.56 -32.33
CA ARG A 133 -6.66 9.52 -32.51
C ARG A 133 -6.34 8.54 -33.65
N VAL A 134 -5.74 9.02 -34.74
CA VAL A 134 -5.31 8.16 -35.86
C VAL A 134 -4.13 7.28 -35.46
N VAL A 135 -3.14 7.83 -34.74
CA VAL A 135 -1.97 7.07 -34.26
C VAL A 135 -2.37 6.05 -33.19
N GLU A 136 -3.26 6.41 -32.27
CA GLU A 136 -3.83 5.51 -31.26
C GLU A 136 -4.64 4.38 -31.93
N GLY A 137 -5.47 4.70 -32.93
CA GLY A 137 -6.21 3.70 -33.71
C GLY A 137 -5.30 2.77 -34.54
N LEU A 138 -4.16 3.26 -35.03
CA LEU A 138 -3.14 2.45 -35.71
C LEU A 138 -2.34 1.58 -34.73
N ALA A 139 -2.02 2.10 -33.54
CA ALA A 139 -1.35 1.33 -32.48
C ALA A 139 -2.24 0.20 -31.95
N GLN A 140 -3.55 0.43 -31.88
CA GLN A 140 -4.55 -0.60 -31.57
C GLN A 140 -4.70 -1.66 -32.68
N HIS A 141 -4.34 -1.34 -33.92
CA HIS A 141 -4.37 -2.27 -35.08
C HIS A 141 -3.02 -2.94 -35.35
N ALA A 142 -1.91 -2.43 -34.82
CA ALA A 142 -0.64 -3.12 -34.85
C ALA A 142 -0.77 -4.35 -33.94
N ALA A 143 -0.62 -5.54 -34.51
CA ALA A 143 -0.88 -6.83 -33.86
C ALA A 143 0.01 -7.05 -32.62
N ALA A 144 -0.39 -6.48 -31.49
CA ALA A 144 0.06 -6.91 -30.19
C ALA A 144 -0.68 -8.21 -29.87
N GLU A 145 0.06 -9.26 -29.59
CA GLU A 145 -0.55 -10.51 -29.18
C GLU A 145 -1.34 -10.31 -27.88
N PRO A 146 -2.58 -10.84 -27.76
CA PRO A 146 -3.31 -10.80 -26.50
C PRO A 146 -2.47 -11.36 -25.35
N ASN A 147 -2.58 -10.71 -24.19
CA ASN A 147 -1.86 -11.06 -22.98
C ASN A 147 -1.90 -12.59 -22.74
N PRO A 148 -0.75 -13.26 -22.53
CA PRO A 148 -0.72 -14.72 -22.39
C PRO A 148 -1.56 -15.22 -21.21
N LEU A 149 -1.69 -14.44 -20.14
CA LEU A 149 -2.56 -14.78 -19.01
C LEU A 149 -4.04 -14.68 -19.37
N ARG A 150 -4.45 -13.65 -20.12
CA ARG A 150 -5.85 -13.54 -20.59
C ARG A 150 -6.22 -14.68 -21.54
N ARG A 151 -5.31 -15.12 -22.41
CA ARG A 151 -5.52 -16.30 -23.26
C ARG A 151 -5.69 -17.58 -22.44
N LEU A 152 -4.90 -17.76 -21.38
CA LEU A 152 -5.05 -18.92 -20.50
C LEU A 152 -6.39 -18.89 -19.76
N ALA A 153 -6.82 -17.71 -19.27
CA ALA A 153 -8.12 -17.54 -18.64
C ALA A 153 -9.28 -17.86 -19.60
N ALA A 154 -9.22 -17.39 -20.85
CA ALA A 154 -10.21 -17.69 -21.88
C ALA A 154 -10.29 -19.19 -22.19
N ARG A 155 -9.14 -19.85 -22.36
CA ARG A 155 -9.10 -21.31 -22.61
C ARG A 155 -9.60 -22.13 -21.43
N ALA A 156 -9.33 -21.68 -20.19
CA ALA A 156 -9.82 -22.34 -18.99
C ALA A 156 -11.35 -22.25 -18.89
N ASP A 157 -11.93 -21.10 -19.26
CA ASP A 157 -13.37 -20.90 -19.34
C ASP A 157 -14.01 -21.77 -20.44
N ASP A 158 -13.39 -21.86 -21.62
CA ASP A 158 -13.84 -22.74 -22.71
C ASP A 158 -13.88 -24.22 -22.26
N ALA A 159 -12.82 -24.69 -21.61
CA ALA A 159 -12.76 -26.05 -21.06
C ALA A 159 -13.84 -26.29 -20.00
N ALA A 160 -14.10 -25.31 -19.13
CA ALA A 160 -15.17 -25.39 -18.13
C ALA A 160 -16.56 -25.42 -18.79
N ALA A 161 -16.78 -24.64 -19.85
CA ALA A 161 -18.01 -24.64 -20.63
C ALA A 161 -18.27 -26.00 -21.31
N ASP A 162 -17.21 -26.64 -21.82
CA ASP A 162 -17.24 -27.99 -22.38
C ASP A 162 -17.34 -29.10 -21.30
N SER A 163 -17.51 -28.72 -20.03
CA SER A 163 -17.56 -29.62 -18.87
C SER A 163 -16.28 -30.44 -18.63
N ASP A 164 -15.16 -30.02 -19.22
CA ASP A 164 -13.82 -30.60 -18.99
C ASP A 164 -13.13 -29.90 -17.82
N GLN A 165 -13.56 -30.25 -16.60
CA GLN A 165 -13.05 -29.62 -15.38
C GLN A 165 -11.56 -29.91 -15.14
N ASP A 166 -11.07 -31.09 -15.55
CA ASP A 166 -9.66 -31.45 -15.38
C ASP A 166 -8.79 -30.54 -16.25
N ARG A 167 -9.18 -30.36 -17.51
CA ARG A 167 -8.48 -29.43 -18.40
C ARG A 167 -8.56 -27.98 -17.94
N ALA A 168 -9.72 -27.56 -17.41
CA ALA A 168 -9.86 -26.23 -16.83
C ALA A 168 -8.90 -26.02 -15.65
N ARG A 169 -8.77 -26.98 -14.74
CA ARG A 169 -7.83 -26.93 -13.60
C ARG A 169 -6.38 -26.92 -14.04
N GLU A 170 -6.01 -27.69 -15.06
CA GLU A 170 -4.66 -27.65 -15.65
C GLU A 170 -4.32 -26.26 -16.21
N LEU A 171 -5.25 -25.64 -16.94
CA LEU A 171 -5.06 -24.29 -17.51
C LEU A 171 -5.00 -23.21 -16.44
N VAL A 172 -5.78 -23.34 -15.35
CA VAL A 172 -5.69 -22.49 -14.17
C VAL A 172 -4.33 -22.63 -13.48
N ALA A 173 -3.78 -23.85 -13.40
CA ALA A 173 -2.44 -24.06 -12.87
C ALA A 173 -1.36 -23.42 -13.74
N GLU A 174 -1.44 -23.59 -15.08
CA GLU A 174 -0.53 -22.93 -16.03
C GLU A 174 -0.64 -21.39 -15.95
N TRP A 175 -1.84 -20.87 -15.69
CA TRP A 175 -2.05 -19.43 -15.45
C TRP A 175 -1.35 -18.98 -14.16
N ALA A 176 -1.53 -19.72 -13.06
CA ALA A 176 -0.96 -19.38 -11.75
C ALA A 176 0.58 -19.34 -11.79
N ASP A 177 1.21 -20.30 -12.46
CA ASP A 177 2.67 -20.36 -12.66
C ASP A 177 3.24 -19.11 -13.34
N ARG A 178 2.42 -18.37 -14.10
CA ARG A 178 2.81 -17.20 -14.88
C ARG A 178 2.29 -15.87 -14.30
N ALA A 179 1.44 -15.92 -13.28
CA ALA A 179 0.73 -14.75 -12.76
C ALA A 179 1.62 -13.83 -11.90
N GLY A 180 2.82 -14.28 -11.53
CA GLY A 180 3.78 -13.52 -10.72
C GLY A 180 3.32 -13.36 -9.27
N PRO A 181 3.94 -12.43 -8.50
CA PRO A 181 3.68 -12.29 -7.06
C PRO A 181 2.35 -11.62 -6.74
N ARG A 182 1.74 -10.89 -7.70
CA ARG A 182 0.43 -10.24 -7.57
C ARG A 182 -0.49 -10.69 -8.71
N PRO A 183 -1.12 -11.86 -8.57
CA PRO A 183 -1.87 -12.47 -9.66
C PRO A 183 -3.10 -11.62 -10.01
N PRO A 184 -3.32 -11.27 -11.30
CA PRO A 184 -4.47 -10.47 -11.72
C PRO A 184 -5.75 -11.33 -11.80
N VAL A 185 -6.21 -11.82 -10.65
CA VAL A 185 -7.29 -12.82 -10.53
C VAL A 185 -8.63 -12.39 -11.14
N ALA A 186 -8.87 -11.09 -11.33
CA ALA A 186 -10.02 -10.59 -12.07
C ALA A 186 -10.12 -11.16 -13.50
N GLN A 187 -9.00 -11.56 -14.10
CA GLN A 187 -8.97 -12.24 -15.40
C GLN A 187 -9.72 -13.57 -15.37
N LEU A 188 -9.54 -14.36 -14.31
CA LEU A 188 -10.21 -15.65 -14.12
C LEU A 188 -11.59 -15.48 -13.49
N ALA A 189 -11.73 -14.60 -12.51
CA ALA A 189 -12.97 -14.42 -11.77
C ALA A 189 -14.13 -13.95 -12.66
N GLY A 190 -13.85 -13.14 -13.69
CA GLY A 190 -14.88 -12.70 -14.65
C GLY A 190 -15.34 -13.77 -15.64
N CYS A 191 -14.74 -14.96 -15.63
CA CYS A 191 -15.12 -16.10 -16.45
C CYS A 191 -16.29 -16.85 -15.80
N GLY A 192 -17.47 -16.79 -16.40
CA GLY A 192 -18.71 -17.32 -15.81
C GLY A 192 -18.70 -18.83 -15.63
N HIS A 193 -18.18 -19.60 -16.58
CA HIS A 193 -18.14 -21.07 -16.48
C HIS A 193 -17.05 -21.54 -15.51
N LEU A 194 -16.01 -20.73 -15.30
CA LEU A 194 -14.94 -21.02 -14.34
C LEU A 194 -15.30 -20.67 -12.90
N ALA A 195 -16.23 -19.74 -12.67
CA ALA A 195 -16.57 -19.23 -11.34
C ALA A 195 -16.91 -20.32 -10.29
N PRO A 196 -17.67 -21.39 -10.60
CA PRO A 196 -17.90 -22.49 -9.64
C PRO A 196 -16.60 -23.16 -9.17
N LEU A 197 -15.67 -23.43 -10.07
CA LEU A 197 -14.38 -24.06 -9.75
C LEU A 197 -13.51 -23.13 -8.87
N LEU A 198 -13.55 -21.82 -9.12
CA LEU A 198 -12.81 -20.84 -8.32
C LEU A 198 -13.35 -20.75 -6.89
N ILE A 199 -14.66 -20.79 -6.69
CA ILE A 199 -15.27 -20.77 -5.34
C ILE A 199 -14.93 -22.04 -4.56
N GLU A 200 -14.79 -23.18 -5.25
CA GLU A 200 -14.28 -24.43 -4.64
C GLU A 200 -12.77 -24.38 -4.34
N GLY A 201 -12.09 -23.30 -4.72
CA GLY A 201 -10.67 -23.08 -4.44
C GLY A 201 -9.73 -23.69 -5.48
N ALA A 202 -10.11 -23.73 -6.76
CA ALA A 202 -9.24 -24.23 -7.83
C ALA A 202 -7.86 -23.53 -7.90
N LEU A 203 -7.71 -22.30 -7.38
CA LEU A 203 -6.41 -21.63 -7.28
C LEU A 203 -5.61 -21.98 -6.02
N ALA A 204 -6.18 -22.67 -5.03
CA ALA A 204 -5.52 -22.91 -3.77
C ALA A 204 -4.24 -23.77 -3.90
N THR A 205 -4.33 -24.88 -4.64
CA THR A 205 -3.15 -25.74 -4.88
C THR A 205 -2.13 -25.08 -5.82
N PRO A 206 -2.52 -24.52 -6.98
CA PRO A 206 -1.58 -23.86 -7.88
C PRO A 206 -0.78 -22.70 -7.27
N LEU A 207 -1.37 -21.95 -6.33
CA LEU A 207 -0.69 -20.83 -5.66
C LEU A 207 0.13 -21.25 -4.44
N GLY A 208 0.76 -22.42 -4.49
CA GLY A 208 1.63 -22.90 -3.41
C GLY A 208 0.90 -23.59 -2.25
N GLY A 209 -0.31 -24.11 -2.49
CA GLY A 209 -1.04 -24.88 -1.48
C GLY A 209 -1.63 -24.03 -0.36
N VAL A 210 -2.20 -22.86 -0.67
CA VAL A 210 -2.81 -21.92 0.29
C VAL A 210 -4.10 -22.42 0.99
N GLY A 211 -4.35 -23.72 0.96
CA GLY A 211 -5.39 -24.35 1.77
C GLY A 211 -4.99 -24.42 3.25
N GLY A 212 -5.97 -24.39 4.17
CA GLY A 212 -5.71 -24.66 5.59
C GLY A 212 -5.37 -23.43 6.45
N GLY A 213 -6.15 -22.35 6.33
CA GLY A 213 -6.13 -21.21 7.27
C GLY A 213 -5.56 -19.91 6.71
N TRP A 214 -4.74 -19.97 5.66
CA TRP A 214 -4.13 -18.77 5.06
C TRP A 214 -5.14 -17.68 4.66
N PRO A 215 -6.32 -17.99 4.08
CA PRO A 215 -7.30 -16.95 3.78
C PRO A 215 -7.75 -16.14 5.00
N ASP A 216 -7.92 -16.81 6.14
CA ASP A 216 -8.29 -16.15 7.39
C ASP A 216 -7.13 -15.33 7.95
N ASP A 217 -5.92 -15.89 7.97
CA ASP A 217 -4.71 -15.20 8.44
C ASP A 217 -4.42 -13.94 7.60
N CYS A 218 -4.57 -14.03 6.27
CA CYS A 218 -4.39 -12.91 5.37
C CYS A 218 -5.46 -11.83 5.60
N ALA A 219 -6.73 -12.20 5.73
CA ALA A 219 -7.80 -11.26 6.03
C ALA A 219 -7.57 -10.56 7.38
N ASP A 220 -7.21 -11.30 8.43
CA ASP A 220 -6.96 -10.74 9.75
C ASP A 220 -5.73 -9.81 9.77
N ALA A 221 -4.65 -10.18 9.09
CA ALA A 221 -3.47 -9.32 8.94
C ALA A 221 -3.81 -7.98 8.28
N LEU A 222 -4.60 -8.00 7.20
CA LEU A 222 -5.04 -6.77 6.51
C LEU A 222 -5.99 -5.93 7.38
N LEU A 223 -6.87 -6.55 8.16
CA LEU A 223 -7.73 -5.83 9.10
C LEU A 223 -6.95 -5.21 10.26
N VAL A 224 -5.92 -5.88 10.75
CA VAL A 224 -5.00 -5.30 11.75
C VAL A 224 -4.27 -4.10 11.16
N ALA A 225 -3.70 -4.24 9.96
CA ALA A 225 -3.04 -3.15 9.25
C ALA A 225 -3.97 -1.94 9.06
N LEU A 226 -5.20 -2.17 8.62
CA LEU A 226 -6.20 -1.11 8.43
C LEU A 226 -6.54 -0.39 9.74
N ARG A 227 -6.71 -1.14 10.85
CA ARG A 227 -6.99 -0.54 12.16
C ARG A 227 -5.83 0.30 12.66
N LEU A 228 -4.60 -0.21 12.55
CA LEU A 228 -3.39 0.53 12.92
C LEU A 228 -3.30 1.83 12.12
N ARG A 229 -3.56 1.77 10.81
CA ARG A 229 -3.55 2.94 9.94
C ARG A 229 -4.63 3.96 10.30
N LEU A 230 -5.86 3.52 10.58
CA LEU A 230 -6.95 4.42 10.96
C LEU A 230 -6.74 5.01 12.36
N GLN A 231 -6.13 4.25 13.29
CA GLN A 231 -5.70 4.77 14.57
C GLN A 231 -4.65 5.86 14.38
N ASP A 232 -3.64 5.63 13.54
CA ASP A 232 -2.65 6.64 13.14
C ASP A 232 -3.27 7.89 12.49
N GLN A 233 -4.29 7.73 11.63
CA GLN A 233 -5.02 8.88 11.08
C GLN A 233 -5.84 9.65 12.13
N ARG A 234 -6.36 8.96 13.15
CA ARG A 234 -7.15 9.57 14.22
C ARG A 234 -6.26 10.25 15.26
N THR A 235 -5.09 9.69 15.57
CA THR A 235 -4.09 10.31 16.45
C THR A 235 -3.24 11.37 15.73
N GLY A 236 -3.14 11.27 14.40
CA GLY A 236 -2.47 12.21 13.51
C GLY A 236 -3.38 13.29 12.90
N ALA A 237 -4.68 13.26 13.18
CA ALA A 237 -5.50 14.47 13.07
C ALA A 237 -4.85 15.54 13.96
N PRO A 238 -4.77 16.81 13.52
CA PRO A 238 -4.34 17.87 14.42
C PRO A 238 -5.35 17.88 15.55
N ASP A 239 -4.96 17.30 16.68
CA ASP A 239 -5.61 17.58 17.93
C ASP A 239 -5.61 19.11 18.02
N ASP A 240 -6.73 19.72 18.35
CA ASP A 240 -6.94 21.18 18.48
C ASP A 240 -5.99 21.83 19.53
N SER A 241 -5.04 21.06 20.06
CA SER A 241 -3.90 21.49 20.86
C SER A 241 -2.74 21.87 19.94
N GLY A 242 -2.75 23.13 19.47
CA GLY A 242 -1.71 23.76 18.64
C GLY A 242 -0.28 23.75 19.20
N MET A 243 0.42 24.91 19.20
CA MET A 243 1.82 24.99 19.66
C MET A 243 2.06 24.38 21.06
N ALA A 244 1.03 24.33 21.92
CA ALA A 244 1.10 23.70 23.24
C ALA A 244 1.36 22.18 23.19
N GLY A 245 0.84 21.46 22.20
CA GLY A 245 1.04 20.02 22.06
C GLY A 245 2.45 19.65 21.58
N MET A 246 2.98 20.40 20.62
CA MET A 246 4.36 20.25 20.14
C MET A 246 5.38 20.59 21.23
N ALA A 247 5.11 21.66 21.99
CA ALA A 247 5.97 22.07 23.11
C ALA A 247 6.13 20.98 24.16
N GLU A 248 5.01 20.39 24.56
CA GLU A 248 5.00 19.30 25.51
C GLU A 248 5.69 18.05 24.96
N LEU A 249 5.51 17.74 23.68
CA LEU A 249 6.18 16.60 23.02
C LEU A 249 7.70 16.76 22.99
N VAL A 250 8.21 17.92 22.55
CA VAL A 250 9.65 18.21 22.54
C VAL A 250 10.23 18.14 23.95
N ARG A 251 9.54 18.73 24.93
CA ARG A 251 9.94 18.68 26.34
C ARG A 251 10.05 17.24 26.85
N ARG A 252 9.08 16.38 26.52
CA ARG A 252 9.07 14.96 26.92
C ARG A 252 10.19 14.16 26.25
N VAL A 253 10.47 14.40 24.96
CA VAL A 253 11.58 13.76 24.24
C VAL A 253 12.92 14.13 24.86
N LEU A 254 13.16 15.42 25.12
CA LEU A 254 14.40 15.87 25.76
C LEU A 254 14.55 15.30 27.18
N ALA A 255 13.46 15.25 27.96
CA ALA A 255 13.47 14.66 29.30
C ALA A 255 13.78 13.15 29.26
N ALA A 256 13.19 12.40 28.33
CA ALA A 256 13.45 10.96 28.17
C ALA A 256 14.89 10.69 27.72
N ARG A 257 15.42 11.50 26.79
CA ARG A 257 16.85 11.44 26.39
C ARG A 257 17.78 11.70 27.56
N HIS A 258 17.45 12.65 28.43
CA HIS A 258 18.24 12.94 29.61
C HIS A 258 18.18 11.80 30.65
N ALA A 259 17.03 11.15 30.81
CA ALA A 259 16.88 10.02 31.73
C ALA A 259 17.69 8.78 31.30
N GLY A 260 17.83 8.56 29.98
CA GLY A 260 18.62 7.46 29.43
C GLY A 260 20.12 7.77 29.25
N ALA A 261 20.57 9.00 29.52
CA ALA A 261 21.98 9.39 29.41
C ALA A 261 22.79 8.92 30.63
N ALA A 262 24.07 8.61 30.44
CA ALA A 262 24.97 8.25 31.54
C ALA A 262 25.10 9.43 32.53
N GLU A 263 25.27 9.16 33.84
CA GLU A 263 25.30 10.18 34.91
C GLU A 263 26.34 11.31 34.69
N ASP A 264 27.36 11.05 33.86
CA ASP A 264 28.45 11.99 33.53
C ASP A 264 28.25 12.75 32.21
N GLU A 265 27.19 12.49 31.44
CA GLU A 265 26.91 13.22 30.19
C GLU A 265 26.11 14.51 30.44
N PRO A 266 26.60 15.67 29.97
CA PRO A 266 25.88 16.93 30.12
C PRO A 266 24.54 16.87 29.40
N ALA A 267 23.47 17.31 30.07
CA ALA A 267 22.13 17.32 29.51
C ALA A 267 22.12 18.08 28.17
N PRO A 268 21.57 17.50 27.09
CA PRO A 268 21.47 18.19 25.81
C PRO A 268 20.60 19.44 25.99
N GLU A 269 21.20 20.62 25.85
CA GLU A 269 20.45 21.88 25.81
C GLU A 269 19.73 21.99 24.46
N PRO A 270 18.45 22.42 24.44
CA PRO A 270 17.75 22.66 23.19
C PRO A 270 18.45 23.78 22.41
N GLU A 271 18.60 23.57 21.10
CA GLU A 271 19.13 24.63 20.22
C GLU A 271 18.21 25.85 20.27
N PRO A 272 18.75 27.07 20.22
CA PRO A 272 17.95 28.29 20.27
C PRO A 272 16.89 28.26 19.15
N PRO A 273 15.64 28.68 19.42
CA PRO A 273 14.57 28.62 18.43
C PRO A 273 14.93 29.31 17.10
N ALA A 274 14.48 28.73 15.98
CA ALA A 274 14.67 29.33 14.67
C ALA A 274 13.85 30.61 14.55
N THR A 275 14.46 31.67 13.99
CA THR A 275 13.71 32.88 13.66
C THR A 275 12.78 32.63 12.48
N ALA A 276 11.68 33.40 12.40
CA ALA A 276 10.78 33.32 11.24
C ALA A 276 11.51 33.60 9.92
N GLU A 277 12.54 34.45 9.94
CA GLU A 277 13.40 34.73 8.78
C GLU A 277 14.25 33.52 8.39
N ALA A 278 14.81 32.78 9.36
CA ALA A 278 15.59 31.58 9.09
C ALA A 278 14.71 30.48 8.47
N ILE A 279 13.49 30.28 8.99
CA ILE A 279 12.52 29.34 8.43
C ILE A 279 12.14 29.74 7.01
N ALA A 280 11.81 31.01 6.77
CA ALA A 280 11.47 31.50 5.44
C ALA A 280 12.64 31.35 4.43
N ALA A 281 13.88 31.55 4.88
CA ALA A 281 15.06 31.34 4.06
C ALA A 281 15.26 29.86 3.71
N ALA A 282 14.98 28.94 4.65
CA ALA A 282 15.01 27.50 4.41
C ALA A 282 13.95 27.09 3.37
N GLU A 283 12.70 27.56 3.54
CA GLU A 283 11.61 27.30 2.59
C GLU A 283 11.95 27.81 1.18
N HIS A 284 12.55 29.00 1.08
CA HIS A 284 13.01 29.55 -0.19
C HIS A 284 14.08 28.67 -0.85
N ARG A 285 15.04 28.16 -0.07
CA ARG A 285 16.11 27.27 -0.53
C ARG A 285 15.58 25.92 -1.01
N ILE A 286 14.60 25.37 -0.29
CA ILE A 286 13.96 24.09 -0.59
C ILE A 286 13.01 24.19 -1.79
N GLY A 287 12.45 25.37 -2.05
CA GLY A 287 11.45 25.59 -3.10
C GLY A 287 10.04 25.17 -2.71
N HIS A 288 9.82 24.77 -1.46
CA HIS A 288 8.51 24.41 -0.90
C HIS A 288 8.31 25.03 0.48
N ARG A 289 7.05 25.31 0.81
CA ARG A 289 6.66 25.67 2.17
C ARG A 289 6.69 24.43 3.07
N LEU A 290 7.40 24.50 4.19
CA LEU A 290 7.55 23.39 5.12
C LEU A 290 6.21 23.06 5.80
N PRO A 291 6.00 21.79 6.19
CA PRO A 291 4.78 21.39 6.89
C PRO A 291 4.66 22.12 8.23
N GLU A 292 3.42 22.41 8.64
CA GLU A 292 3.13 23.30 9.77
C GLU A 292 3.69 22.80 11.10
N ASP A 293 3.64 21.49 11.33
CA ASP A 293 4.19 20.87 12.52
C ASP A 293 5.72 20.96 12.56
N TYR A 294 6.40 20.83 11.42
CA TYR A 294 7.85 21.01 11.34
C TYR A 294 8.26 22.48 11.50
N ARG A 295 7.47 23.44 10.99
CA ARG A 295 7.68 24.87 11.26
C ARG A 295 7.53 25.19 12.75
N ALA A 296 6.51 24.62 13.40
CA ALA A 296 6.29 24.77 14.83
C ALA A 296 7.46 24.18 15.64
N PHE A 297 7.99 23.03 15.23
CA PHE A 297 9.19 22.44 15.80
C PHE A 297 10.41 23.38 15.70
N LEU A 298 10.74 23.87 14.49
CA LEU A 298 11.89 24.76 14.30
C LEU A 298 11.76 26.08 15.09
N ALA A 299 10.54 26.63 15.16
CA ALA A 299 10.25 27.83 15.94
C ALA A 299 10.32 27.62 17.47
N MET A 300 10.52 26.38 17.91
CA MET A 300 10.67 26.00 19.31
C MET A 300 12.07 25.54 19.66
N THR A 301 12.67 24.73 18.79
CA THR A 301 14.04 24.21 18.89
C THR A 301 14.56 24.11 17.46
N ASN A 302 15.64 24.81 17.15
CA ASN A 302 16.17 24.84 15.79
C ASN A 302 16.98 23.56 15.50
N GLY A 303 16.31 22.41 15.49
CA GLY A 303 16.97 21.11 15.49
C GLY A 303 16.96 20.45 16.87
N LEU A 304 17.49 19.23 16.91
CA LEU A 304 17.60 18.41 18.13
C LEU A 304 18.90 17.62 18.08
N PRO A 305 19.68 17.54 19.16
CA PRO A 305 20.89 16.71 19.21
C PRO A 305 20.57 15.23 18.95
N ALA A 306 21.58 14.46 18.53
CA ALA A 306 21.44 13.01 18.37
C ALA A 306 21.20 12.33 19.74
N ASP A 307 20.62 11.14 19.70
CA ASP A 307 20.63 10.18 20.83
C ASP A 307 21.01 8.77 20.33
N VAL A 308 20.91 7.78 21.23
CA VAL A 308 21.30 6.38 20.97
C VAL A 308 20.57 5.74 19.79
N VAL A 309 19.31 6.11 19.55
CA VAL A 309 18.44 5.48 18.55
C VAL A 309 17.96 6.46 17.48
N PHE A 310 18.31 7.74 17.59
CA PHE A 310 17.79 8.77 16.70
C PHE A 310 18.84 9.82 16.31
N PRO A 311 19.02 10.11 15.01
CA PRO A 311 20.04 11.02 14.54
C PRO A 311 19.76 12.47 14.96
N ARG A 312 20.80 13.32 14.92
CA ARG A 312 20.64 14.77 15.14
C ARG A 312 19.71 15.32 14.07
N LEU A 313 18.68 16.06 14.47
CA LEU A 313 17.83 16.82 13.56
C LEU A 313 18.48 18.15 13.21
N LEU A 314 18.51 18.45 11.92
CA LEU A 314 19.20 19.60 11.37
C LEU A 314 18.49 20.92 11.72
N PRO A 315 19.24 22.01 11.97
CA PRO A 315 18.70 23.36 12.04
C PRO A 315 18.23 23.86 10.67
N ALA A 316 17.40 24.90 10.66
CA ALA A 316 16.77 25.46 9.45
C ALA A 316 17.79 25.91 8.38
N ASP A 317 18.94 26.42 8.79
CA ASP A 317 20.01 26.88 7.90
C ASP A 317 20.78 25.72 7.23
N GLU A 318 20.76 24.53 7.83
CA GLU A 318 21.39 23.32 7.29
C GLU A 318 20.47 22.49 6.38
N LEU A 319 19.16 22.79 6.32
CA LEU A 319 18.22 22.06 5.47
C LEU A 319 18.54 22.21 3.98
N GLN A 320 18.65 21.10 3.27
CA GLN A 320 18.92 21.09 1.83
C GLN A 320 17.96 20.13 1.11
N PRO A 321 17.44 20.52 -0.07
CA PRO A 321 16.76 19.59 -0.96
C PRO A 321 17.78 18.67 -1.64
N THR A 322 17.39 17.42 -1.85
CA THR A 322 18.10 16.47 -2.70
C THR A 322 17.74 16.70 -4.17
N GLU A 323 18.49 16.07 -5.10
CA GLU A 323 18.15 16.10 -6.54
C GLU A 323 16.73 15.59 -6.83
N GLY A 324 16.17 14.73 -5.97
CA GLY A 324 14.79 14.22 -6.06
C GLY A 324 13.73 15.09 -5.37
N GLY A 325 14.09 16.27 -4.85
CA GLY A 325 13.16 17.19 -4.18
C GLY A 325 12.83 16.85 -2.73
N VAL A 326 13.27 15.70 -2.22
CA VAL A 326 13.17 15.31 -0.80
C VAL A 326 14.11 16.18 0.04
N VAL A 327 13.68 16.62 1.22
CA VAL A 327 14.49 17.43 2.15
C VAL A 327 15.07 16.52 3.22
N VAL A 328 16.40 16.51 3.39
CA VAL A 328 17.04 15.79 4.49
C VAL A 328 16.92 16.64 5.75
N ILE A 329 16.40 16.06 6.85
CA ILE A 329 16.17 16.77 8.11
C ILE A 329 16.97 16.20 9.29
N SER A 330 17.85 15.23 9.05
CA SER A 330 18.79 14.73 10.06
C SER A 330 20.21 14.59 9.51
N ASP A 331 21.19 14.50 10.41
CA ASP A 331 22.50 13.96 10.06
C ASP A 331 22.34 12.55 9.49
N ARG A 332 23.23 12.19 8.56
CA ARG A 332 23.32 10.83 8.03
C ARG A 332 24.24 10.02 8.92
N THR A 333 23.71 9.02 9.60
CA THR A 333 24.50 8.10 10.44
C THR A 333 24.76 6.80 9.70
N ALA A 334 25.51 5.89 10.34
CA ALA A 334 25.68 4.53 9.83
C ALA A 334 24.37 3.72 9.87
N ASP A 335 23.46 4.12 10.75
CA ASP A 335 22.23 3.36 11.05
C ASP A 335 21.02 3.92 10.31
N GLY A 336 20.99 5.23 10.01
CA GLY A 336 19.90 5.78 9.21
C GLY A 336 19.94 7.28 8.92
N LEU A 337 18.84 7.78 8.36
CA LEU A 337 18.57 9.21 8.13
C LEU A 337 17.07 9.49 8.10
N VAL A 338 16.68 10.72 8.40
CA VAL A 338 15.28 11.19 8.37
C VAL A 338 15.11 12.24 7.28
N THR A 339 14.04 12.12 6.52
CA THR A 339 13.71 13.03 5.41
C THR A 339 12.26 13.51 5.44
N LEU A 340 12.02 14.70 4.90
CA LEU A 340 10.70 15.19 4.53
C LEU A 340 10.49 15.04 3.02
N VAL A 341 9.48 14.26 2.65
CA VAL A 341 9.04 14.10 1.27
C VAL A 341 7.98 15.16 0.98
N PRO A 342 8.22 16.07 0.02
CA PRO A 342 7.24 17.09 -0.34
C PRO A 342 5.95 16.46 -0.89
N PRO A 343 4.83 17.19 -0.80
CA PRO A 343 3.55 16.74 -1.31
C PRO A 343 3.63 16.44 -2.82
N GLY A 344 3.40 15.18 -3.18
CA GLY A 344 3.22 14.76 -4.55
C GLY A 344 1.83 15.13 -5.09
N SER A 345 1.63 14.95 -6.40
CA SER A 345 0.40 15.32 -7.11
C SER A 345 -0.88 14.59 -6.66
N ALA A 346 -0.78 13.54 -5.82
CA ALA A 346 -1.88 12.62 -5.53
C ALA A 346 -2.60 12.86 -4.18
N ASP A 347 -1.88 13.24 -3.11
CA ASP A 347 -2.49 13.48 -1.77
C ASP A 347 -2.21 14.88 -1.19
N GLY A 348 -1.31 15.65 -1.81
CA GLY A 348 -1.03 17.04 -1.44
C GLY A 348 -0.44 17.21 -0.04
N ARG A 349 0.10 16.14 0.59
CA ARG A 349 0.63 16.19 1.96
C ARG A 349 2.11 15.86 2.05
N TRP A 350 2.80 16.52 2.96
CA TRP A 350 4.16 16.16 3.36
C TRP A 350 4.17 14.81 4.08
N ARG A 351 5.23 14.04 3.92
CA ARG A 351 5.51 12.85 4.73
C ARG A 351 6.90 12.89 5.31
N VAL A 352 7.10 12.20 6.42
CA VAL A 352 8.45 11.96 6.95
C VAL A 352 8.84 10.53 6.62
N VAL A 353 10.06 10.30 6.15
CA VAL A 353 10.60 8.96 5.97
C VAL A 353 11.88 8.83 6.77
N GLU A 354 11.87 7.91 7.71
CA GLU A 354 13.04 7.39 8.40
C GLU A 354 13.58 6.20 7.60
N VAL A 355 14.83 6.28 7.18
CA VAL A 355 15.52 5.23 6.45
C VAL A 355 16.52 4.59 7.39
N ASP A 356 16.24 3.37 7.83
CA ASP A 356 17.18 2.51 8.55
C ASP A 356 17.85 1.55 7.56
N LEU A 357 19.19 1.52 7.56
CA LEU A 357 19.95 0.73 6.58
C LEU A 357 19.94 -0.78 6.87
N GLY A 358 19.55 -1.20 8.07
CA GLY A 358 19.40 -2.60 8.48
C GLY A 358 17.95 -3.09 8.53
N LEU A 359 17.00 -2.22 8.84
CA LEU A 359 15.58 -2.55 9.07
C LEU A 359 14.64 -2.06 7.96
N GLY A 360 15.13 -1.25 7.02
CA GLY A 360 14.35 -0.69 5.93
C GLY A 360 13.81 0.71 6.23
N SER A 361 12.83 1.18 5.45
CA SER A 361 12.30 2.54 5.59
C SER A 361 10.93 2.57 6.24
N THR A 362 10.76 3.44 7.23
CA THR A 362 9.49 3.71 7.92
C THR A 362 8.99 5.10 7.51
N ALA A 363 7.75 5.18 7.02
CA ALA A 363 7.13 6.46 6.70
C ALA A 363 6.16 6.89 7.81
N HIS A 364 6.29 8.13 8.27
CA HIS A 364 5.38 8.75 9.23
C HIS A 364 4.49 9.78 8.51
N PRO A 365 3.22 9.90 8.90
CA PRO A 365 2.28 10.83 8.27
C PRO A 365 2.59 12.30 8.55
N SER A 366 3.40 12.59 9.58
CA SER A 366 3.77 13.94 9.98
C SER A 366 5.05 13.91 10.84
N PHE A 367 5.68 15.07 11.03
CA PHE A 367 6.84 15.19 11.90
C PHE A 367 6.46 15.00 13.37
N THR A 368 5.24 15.40 13.75
CA THR A 368 4.70 15.10 15.09
C THR A 368 4.60 13.59 15.32
N ALA A 369 4.16 12.83 14.32
CA ALA A 369 4.03 11.37 14.43
C ALA A 369 5.39 10.68 14.58
N LEU A 370 6.41 11.14 13.85
CA LEU A 370 7.80 10.72 14.05
C LEU A 370 8.25 10.93 15.50
N LEU A 371 8.08 12.15 16.05
CA LEU A 371 8.51 12.45 17.42
C LEU A 371 7.77 11.63 18.48
N ARG A 372 6.50 11.28 18.26
CA ARG A 372 5.75 10.40 19.15
C ARG A 372 6.27 8.97 19.12
N ALA A 373 6.52 8.43 17.93
CA ALA A 373 7.12 7.10 17.77
C ALA A 373 8.49 7.03 18.46
N HIS A 374 9.29 8.08 18.31
CA HIS A 374 10.57 8.19 19.00
C HIS A 374 10.43 8.22 20.53
N LEU A 375 9.48 8.99 21.06
CA LEU A 375 9.21 9.04 22.49
C LEU A 375 8.77 7.68 23.07
N GLU A 376 7.98 6.90 22.31
CA GLU A 376 7.57 5.56 22.70
C GLU A 376 8.76 4.59 22.76
N LEU A 377 9.71 4.69 21.82
CA LEU A 377 10.94 3.89 21.83
C LEU A 377 11.81 4.21 23.06
N LEU A 378 11.97 5.49 23.38
CA LEU A 378 12.72 5.92 24.58
C LEU A 378 12.05 5.38 25.86
N GLY A 379 10.73 5.47 25.97
CA GLY A 379 10.00 4.94 27.14
C GLY A 379 9.96 3.42 27.23
N GLY A 380 10.08 2.71 26.11
CA GLY A 380 10.19 1.25 26.06
C GLY A 380 11.54 0.74 26.58
N ASN A 381 12.62 1.49 26.34
CA ASN A 381 13.95 1.18 26.84
C ASN A 381 14.06 1.31 28.37
N ASP A 382 13.41 2.31 28.97
CA ASP A 382 13.35 2.46 30.44
C ASP A 382 12.65 1.26 31.10
N ALA A 383 11.54 0.79 30.54
CA ALA A 383 10.79 -0.35 31.07
C ALA A 383 11.51 -1.71 30.89
N ALA A 384 12.43 -1.81 29.92
CA ALA A 384 13.30 -2.96 29.73
C ALA A 384 14.51 -2.92 30.67
N ALA A 385 15.13 -1.75 30.86
CA ALA A 385 16.25 -1.54 31.78
C ALA A 385 15.84 -1.74 33.25
N GLU A 386 14.63 -1.34 33.65
CA GLU A 386 14.10 -1.58 35.00
C GLU A 386 13.80 -3.07 35.29
N ARG A 387 13.67 -3.93 34.27
CA ARG A 387 13.48 -5.38 34.45
C ARG A 387 14.79 -6.17 34.53
N GLU A 388 15.93 -5.55 34.18
CA GLU A 388 17.26 -6.17 34.21
C GLU A 388 18.18 -5.63 35.32
N GLY A 389 17.68 -4.73 36.19
CA GLY A 389 18.34 -4.35 37.45
C GLY A 389 18.00 -5.30 38.61
N PRO A 390 18.92 -5.52 39.57
CA PRO A 390 19.22 -6.82 40.20
C PRO A 390 18.14 -7.49 41.05
#